data_AF-A0A7J4FA39-F1
#
_entry.id   AF-A0A7J4FA39-F1
#
_cell.length_a   1.000
_cell.length_b   1.000
_cell.length_c   1.000
_cell.angle_alpha   90.00
_cell.angle_beta   90.00
_cell.angle_gamma   90.00
#
_symmetry.space_group_name_H-M   'P 1'
#
loop_
_entity.id
_entity.type
_entity.pdbx_description
1 polymer ?
#
loop_
_entity_poly.entity_id
_entity_poly.type
_entity_poly.pdbx_seq_one_letter_code
_entity_poly.pdbx_strand_id
1 'polypeptide(L)'
;MRKLSLSVVGRLVSLRKSGHSYKEIAKELGIGVGTAYGYGRNVKVTPKGVERLRKREAESRRRFALLYARPKPFRIPDALSLREVRVIGHCIFDGAVYDGTIRYTNSSEALIEEFMGDMESVFGVLPTYRKRCRGNTDYYALCYCNAGVARHLLTYTPSYSTSSPLCSIPGEIIEDTVFAKELLRTFWDDEGSISEKGDIEGGTKSETVARQLVAMHEKVGVGVRLYRRSRCGGFRIYVLRDRENLRNFRDIGFRHSIVTQGRLKGMRRIDAFDRLYRFSGRMAGPGEADG
;
A
#
# COMPACT_ATOMS: atom_id res chain seq x y z
N MET A 1 -44.54 -4.31 11.20
CA MET A 1 -44.65 -4.06 9.75
C MET A 1 -46.11 -4.06 9.36
N ARG A 2 -46.63 -2.99 8.74
CA ARG A 2 -48.00 -2.99 8.20
C ARG A 2 -48.08 -3.98 7.04
N LYS A 3 -49.05 -4.91 7.08
CA LYS A 3 -49.30 -5.85 5.98
C LYS A 3 -49.85 -5.06 4.77
N LEU A 4 -49.33 -5.33 3.58
CA LEU A 4 -49.87 -4.77 2.35
C LEU A 4 -51.25 -5.36 2.05
N SER A 5 -52.14 -4.57 1.42
CA SER A 5 -53.42 -5.08 0.94
C SER A 5 -53.21 -6.13 -0.17
N LEU A 6 -54.16 -7.06 -0.31
CA LEU A 6 -54.07 -8.13 -1.32
C LEU A 6 -53.95 -7.58 -2.75
N SER A 7 -54.60 -6.45 -3.04
CA SER A 7 -54.51 -5.78 -4.34
C SER A 7 -53.09 -5.29 -4.63
N VAL A 8 -52.41 -4.70 -3.64
CA VAL A 8 -51.02 -4.24 -3.77
C VAL A 8 -50.07 -5.43 -3.93
N VAL A 9 -50.28 -6.52 -3.18
CA VAL A 9 -49.50 -7.76 -3.32
C VAL A 9 -49.67 -8.37 -4.71
N GLY A 10 -50.91 -8.44 -5.23
CA GLY A 10 -51.19 -8.94 -6.59
C GLY A 10 -50.47 -8.13 -7.67
N ARG A 11 -50.52 -6.79 -7.59
CA ARG A 11 -49.78 -5.90 -8.50
C ARG A 11 -48.28 -6.11 -8.41
N LEU A 12 -47.73 -6.21 -7.20
CA LEU A 12 -46.32 -6.50 -6.97
C LEU A 12 -45.88 -7.81 -7.64
N VAL A 13 -46.65 -8.88 -7.46
CA VAL A 13 -46.37 -10.19 -8.06
C VAL A 13 -46.37 -10.08 -9.59
N SER A 14 -47.34 -9.37 -10.17
CA SER A 14 -47.43 -9.13 -11.61
C SER A 14 -46.23 -8.34 -12.14
N LEU A 15 -45.86 -7.24 -11.49
CA LEU A 15 -44.67 -6.44 -11.82
C LEU A 15 -43.39 -7.26 -11.70
N ARG A 16 -43.29 -8.13 -10.68
CA ARG A 16 -42.12 -8.98 -10.51
C ARG A 16 -42.03 -10.05 -11.59
N LYS A 17 -43.14 -10.71 -11.94
CA LYS A 17 -43.22 -11.69 -13.04
C LYS A 17 -42.81 -11.10 -14.38
N SER A 18 -43.16 -9.83 -14.63
CA SER A 18 -42.78 -9.08 -15.84
C SER A 18 -41.35 -8.53 -15.84
N GLY A 19 -40.56 -8.80 -14.79
CA GLY A 19 -39.15 -8.43 -14.74
C GLY A 19 -38.87 -7.01 -14.25
N HIS A 20 -39.74 -6.44 -13.42
CA HIS A 20 -39.39 -5.22 -12.68
C HIS A 20 -38.45 -5.56 -11.51
N SER A 21 -37.43 -4.74 -11.31
CA SER A 21 -36.55 -4.79 -10.13
C SER A 21 -37.31 -4.35 -8.88
N TYR A 22 -36.83 -4.75 -7.69
CA TYR A 22 -37.46 -4.33 -6.45
C TYR A 22 -37.47 -2.80 -6.26
N LYS A 23 -36.49 -2.09 -6.81
CA LYS A 23 -36.45 -0.62 -6.82
C LYS A 23 -37.56 -0.02 -7.70
N GLU A 24 -37.81 -0.59 -8.87
CA GLU A 24 -38.91 -0.16 -9.75
C GLU A 24 -40.27 -0.43 -9.11
N ILE A 25 -40.47 -1.64 -8.58
CA ILE A 25 -41.71 -2.03 -7.88
C ILE A 25 -41.97 -1.11 -6.69
N ALA A 26 -40.94 -0.83 -5.89
CA ALA A 26 -41.02 0.07 -4.75
C ALA A 26 -41.46 1.47 -5.17
N LYS A 27 -40.83 2.01 -6.23
CA LYS A 27 -41.17 3.32 -6.79
C LYS A 27 -42.60 3.36 -7.33
N GLU A 28 -43.02 2.34 -8.06
CA GLU A 28 -44.32 2.29 -8.72
C GLU A 28 -45.49 2.09 -7.75
N LEU A 29 -45.29 1.34 -6.68
CA LEU A 29 -46.32 1.06 -5.67
C LEU A 29 -46.24 1.99 -4.45
N GLY A 30 -45.26 2.90 -4.38
CA GLY A 30 -45.06 3.79 -3.24
C GLY A 30 -44.71 3.06 -1.94
N ILE A 31 -43.93 1.97 -2.02
CA ILE A 31 -43.53 1.14 -0.87
C ILE A 31 -42.01 1.11 -0.70
N GLY A 32 -41.52 0.66 0.46
CA GLY A 32 -40.08 0.47 0.69
C GLY A 32 -39.48 -0.67 -0.14
N VAL A 33 -38.22 -0.54 -0.56
CA VAL A 33 -37.50 -1.58 -1.32
C VAL A 33 -37.42 -2.91 -0.56
N GLY A 34 -37.20 -2.85 0.76
CA GLY A 34 -37.22 -4.04 1.62
C GLY A 34 -38.58 -4.73 1.65
N THR A 35 -39.68 -3.97 1.62
CA THR A 35 -41.04 -4.51 1.52
C THR A 35 -41.26 -5.16 0.16
N ALA A 36 -40.85 -4.50 -0.93
CA ALA A 36 -40.93 -5.07 -2.28
C ALA A 36 -40.14 -6.39 -2.40
N TYR A 37 -38.95 -6.46 -1.81
CA TYR A 37 -38.14 -7.68 -1.73
C TYR A 37 -38.83 -8.77 -0.90
N GLY A 38 -39.34 -8.43 0.29
CA GLY A 38 -39.99 -9.40 1.19
C GLY A 38 -41.16 -10.14 0.54
N TYR A 39 -42.02 -9.42 -0.19
CA TYR A 39 -43.16 -10.00 -0.90
C TYR A 39 -42.79 -10.57 -2.27
N GLY A 40 -41.71 -10.10 -2.90
CA GLY A 40 -41.34 -10.45 -4.28
C GLY A 40 -40.27 -11.53 -4.43
N ARG A 41 -39.48 -11.83 -3.38
CA ARG A 41 -38.30 -12.70 -3.47
C ARG A 41 -38.59 -14.11 -3.96
N ASN A 42 -39.78 -14.64 -3.66
CA ASN A 42 -40.19 -16.00 -4.03
C ASN A 42 -41.00 -16.04 -5.34
N VAL A 43 -41.23 -14.89 -5.98
CA VAL A 43 -41.98 -14.81 -7.23
C VAL A 43 -41.04 -15.17 -8.38
N LYS A 44 -41.30 -16.30 -9.04
CA LYS A 44 -40.57 -16.71 -10.25
C LYS A 44 -40.80 -15.70 -11.37
N VAL A 45 -39.72 -15.11 -11.87
CA VAL A 45 -39.73 -14.18 -13.00
C VAL A 45 -39.94 -14.97 -14.29
N THR A 46 -40.79 -14.47 -15.19
CA THR A 46 -41.00 -15.12 -16.49
C THR A 46 -39.75 -15.01 -17.38
N PRO A 47 -39.56 -15.87 -18.39
CA PRO A 47 -38.44 -15.75 -19.32
C PRO A 47 -38.31 -14.36 -19.97
N LYS A 48 -39.44 -13.77 -20.40
CA LYS A 48 -39.49 -12.40 -20.92
C LYS A 48 -39.05 -11.36 -19.88
N GLY A 49 -39.45 -11.55 -18.62
CA GLY A 49 -39.03 -10.69 -17.51
C GLY A 49 -37.54 -10.80 -17.19
N VAL A 50 -36.95 -11.99 -17.31
CA VAL A 50 -35.49 -12.19 -17.17
C VAL A 50 -34.74 -11.43 -18.25
N GLU A 51 -35.18 -11.50 -19.50
CA GLU A 51 -34.58 -10.76 -20.61
C GLU A 51 -34.65 -9.25 -20.39
N ARG A 52 -35.80 -8.73 -19.94
CA ARG A 52 -35.94 -7.31 -19.56
C ARG A 52 -34.95 -6.90 -18.47
N LEU A 53 -34.82 -7.71 -17.41
CA LEU A 53 -33.87 -7.44 -16.32
C LEU A 53 -32.43 -7.41 -16.83
N ARG A 54 -32.04 -8.37 -17.68
CA ARG A 54 -30.69 -8.41 -18.28
C ARG A 54 -30.40 -7.17 -19.12
N LYS A 55 -31.32 -6.75 -19.99
CA LYS A 55 -31.17 -5.53 -20.78
C LYS A 55 -30.99 -4.30 -19.91
N ARG A 56 -31.84 -4.15 -18.88
CA ARG A 56 -31.73 -3.04 -17.92
C ARG A 56 -30.43 -3.06 -17.12
N GLU A 57 -29.98 -4.23 -16.70
CA GLU A 57 -28.73 -4.38 -15.98
C GLU A 57 -27.54 -4.00 -16.87
N ALA A 58 -27.54 -4.44 -18.13
CA ALA A 58 -26.54 -4.05 -19.12
C ALA A 58 -26.54 -2.54 -19.37
N GLU A 59 -27.70 -1.92 -19.56
CA GLU A 59 -27.84 -0.45 -19.68
C GLU A 59 -27.36 0.29 -18.43
N SER A 60 -27.71 -0.20 -17.25
CA SER A 60 -27.29 0.39 -15.98
C SER A 60 -25.79 0.28 -15.79
N ARG A 61 -25.18 -0.86 -16.11
CA ARG A 61 -23.73 -1.06 -16.13
C ARG A 61 -23.06 -0.12 -17.14
N ARG A 62 -23.63 0.04 -18.33
CA ARG A 62 -23.12 0.97 -19.35
C ARG A 62 -23.19 2.42 -18.87
N ARG A 63 -24.31 2.86 -18.29
CA ARG A 63 -24.45 4.20 -17.70
C ARG A 63 -23.49 4.40 -16.54
N PHE A 64 -23.35 3.41 -15.67
CA PHE A 64 -22.39 3.44 -14.57
C PHE A 64 -20.97 3.58 -15.11
N ALA A 65 -20.60 2.82 -16.14
CA ALA A 65 -19.28 2.91 -16.76
C ALA A 65 -19.04 4.29 -17.38
N LEU A 66 -20.02 4.85 -18.10
CA LEU A 66 -19.94 6.18 -18.72
C LEU A 66 -19.77 7.31 -17.70
N LEU A 67 -20.44 7.19 -16.54
CA LEU A 67 -20.46 8.22 -15.51
C LEU A 67 -19.31 8.07 -14.51
N TYR A 68 -18.98 6.84 -14.11
CA TYR A 68 -18.11 6.55 -12.97
C TYR A 68 -16.88 5.73 -13.32
N ALA A 69 -16.87 5.03 -14.46
CA ALA A 69 -15.70 4.27 -14.92
C ALA A 69 -14.88 5.03 -15.97
N ARG A 70 -15.04 6.36 -16.06
CA ARG A 70 -14.07 7.18 -16.80
C ARG A 70 -12.69 6.90 -16.21
N PRO A 71 -11.69 6.51 -17.02
CA PRO A 71 -10.34 6.33 -16.55
C PRO A 71 -9.93 7.59 -15.79
N LYS A 72 -9.51 7.42 -14.54
CA LYS A 72 -8.93 8.54 -13.81
C LYS A 72 -7.71 9.00 -14.59
N PRO A 73 -7.54 10.30 -14.87
CA PRO A 73 -6.33 10.78 -15.54
C PRO A 73 -5.11 10.35 -14.72
N PHE A 74 -4.07 9.93 -15.43
CA PHE A 74 -2.76 9.63 -14.88
C PHE A 74 -1.72 9.93 -15.96
N ARG A 75 -0.48 10.11 -15.53
CA ARG A 75 0.69 10.17 -16.40
C ARG A 75 1.59 8.98 -16.10
N ILE A 76 2.35 8.56 -17.10
CA ILE A 76 3.46 7.61 -16.95
C ILE A 76 4.72 8.38 -17.31
N PRO A 77 5.74 8.41 -16.44
CA PRO A 77 7.00 9.07 -16.77
C PRO A 77 7.73 8.32 -17.88
N ASP A 78 8.47 9.05 -18.72
CA ASP A 78 9.25 8.46 -19.81
C ASP A 78 10.54 7.76 -19.32
N ALA A 79 11.00 8.12 -18.11
CA ALA A 79 12.19 7.58 -17.49
C ALA A 79 12.00 7.39 -15.98
N LEU A 80 12.66 6.37 -15.44
CA LEU A 80 12.63 6.07 -14.01
C LEU A 80 13.25 7.23 -13.22
N SER A 81 12.52 7.71 -12.21
CA SER A 81 12.97 8.80 -11.33
C SER A 81 13.15 8.32 -9.89
N LEU A 82 13.88 9.09 -9.07
CA LEU A 82 14.05 8.77 -7.63
C LEU A 82 12.74 8.63 -6.87
N ARG A 83 11.73 9.46 -7.19
CA ARG A 83 10.40 9.40 -6.59
C ARG A 83 9.68 8.11 -6.98
N GLU A 84 9.84 7.68 -8.22
CA GLU A 84 9.25 6.44 -8.70
C GLU A 84 9.93 5.21 -8.09
N VAL A 85 11.27 5.20 -7.96
CA VAL A 85 12.01 4.18 -7.21
C VAL A 85 11.49 4.06 -5.79
N ARG A 86 11.18 5.17 -5.15
CA ARG A 86 10.61 5.17 -3.79
C ARG A 86 9.20 4.60 -3.75
N VAL A 87 8.34 4.93 -4.71
CA VAL A 87 7.01 4.31 -4.85
C VAL A 87 7.14 2.80 -5.02
N ILE A 88 8.04 2.35 -5.90
CA ILE A 88 8.32 0.92 -6.14
C ILE A 88 8.78 0.26 -4.84
N GLY A 89 9.74 0.85 -4.15
CA GLY A 89 10.27 0.35 -2.88
C GLY A 89 9.19 0.18 -1.82
N HIS A 90 8.44 1.24 -1.52
CA HIS A 90 7.32 1.18 -0.57
C HIS A 90 6.25 0.16 -0.98
N CYS A 91 6.01 -0.03 -2.29
CA CYS A 91 5.09 -1.06 -2.76
C CYS A 91 5.62 -2.49 -2.54
N ILE A 92 6.94 -2.72 -2.60
CA ILE A 92 7.55 -4.04 -2.41
C ILE A 92 7.51 -4.47 -0.94
N PHE A 93 7.72 -3.52 -0.02
CA PHE A 93 7.92 -3.80 1.40
C PHE A 93 6.61 -3.72 2.21
N ASP A 94 6.08 -2.51 2.43
CA ASP A 94 4.86 -2.28 3.24
C ASP A 94 3.58 -2.03 2.42
N GLY A 95 3.69 -2.19 1.09
CA GLY A 95 2.62 -1.95 0.14
C GLY A 95 2.16 -3.20 -0.62
N ALA A 96 1.35 -2.95 -1.63
CA ALA A 96 0.91 -3.97 -2.56
C ALA A 96 0.41 -3.34 -3.86
N VAL A 97 0.65 -4.02 -4.98
CA VAL A 97 0.07 -3.70 -6.29
C VAL A 97 -0.69 -4.91 -6.79
N TYR A 98 -1.95 -4.69 -7.17
CA TYR A 98 -2.85 -5.65 -7.79
C TYR A 98 -3.42 -5.03 -9.07
N ASP A 99 -4.11 -5.83 -9.90
CA ASP A 99 -4.84 -5.30 -11.04
C ASP A 99 -5.82 -4.19 -10.60
N GLY A 100 -5.57 -2.97 -11.07
CA GLY A 100 -6.39 -1.81 -10.73
C GLY A 100 -6.09 -1.11 -9.40
N THR A 101 -5.29 -1.69 -8.51
CA THR A 101 -5.20 -1.22 -7.11
C THR A 101 -3.78 -1.17 -6.59
N ILE A 102 -3.42 -0.05 -5.95
CA ILE A 102 -2.15 0.13 -5.23
C ILE A 102 -2.48 0.47 -3.78
N ARG A 103 -1.79 -0.16 -2.84
CA ARG A 103 -1.96 0.07 -1.40
C ARG A 103 -0.61 0.32 -0.76
N TYR A 104 -0.62 1.18 0.24
CA TYR A 104 0.52 1.39 1.13
C TYR A 104 0.01 1.60 2.55
N THR A 105 0.67 0.97 3.52
CA THR A 105 0.25 1.01 4.91
C THR A 105 1.47 1.23 5.79
N ASN A 106 1.46 2.25 6.63
CA ASN A 106 2.59 2.48 7.53
C ASN A 106 2.14 3.19 8.81
N SER A 107 2.95 3.06 9.86
CA SER A 107 2.73 3.71 11.16
C SER A 107 3.28 5.14 11.23
N SER A 108 4.24 5.49 10.36
CA SER A 108 4.76 6.85 10.22
C SER A 108 3.88 7.66 9.29
N GLU A 109 3.26 8.71 9.82
CA GLU A 109 2.51 9.67 9.01
C GLU A 109 3.41 10.39 7.98
N ALA A 110 4.68 10.62 8.32
CA ALA A 110 5.63 11.25 7.40
C ALA A 110 5.90 10.39 6.15
N LEU A 111 5.99 9.05 6.30
CA LEU A 111 6.12 8.14 5.16
C LEU A 111 4.85 8.11 4.30
N ILE A 112 3.68 8.26 4.93
CA ILE A 112 2.39 8.28 4.25
C ILE A 112 2.25 9.54 3.39
N GLU A 113 2.65 10.70 3.92
CA GLU A 113 2.68 11.94 3.16
C GLU A 113 3.75 11.92 2.05
N GLU A 114 4.93 11.34 2.31
CA GLU A 114 5.98 11.14 1.30
C GLU A 114 5.45 10.30 0.13
N PHE A 115 4.87 9.13 0.42
CA PHE A 115 4.29 8.26 -0.61
C PHE A 115 3.15 8.95 -1.36
N MET A 116 2.29 9.71 -0.69
CA MET A 116 1.24 10.51 -1.35
C MET A 116 1.81 11.55 -2.31
N GLY A 117 2.78 12.33 -1.85
CA GLY A 117 3.44 13.35 -2.66
C GLY A 117 4.17 12.76 -3.87
N ASP A 118 4.79 11.59 -3.71
CA ASP A 118 5.45 10.89 -4.83
C ASP A 118 4.45 10.32 -5.83
N MET A 119 3.34 9.73 -5.36
CA MET A 119 2.27 9.25 -6.25
C MET A 119 1.65 10.40 -7.07
N GLU A 120 1.41 11.55 -6.46
CA GLU A 120 0.92 12.75 -7.16
C GLU A 120 1.99 13.30 -8.12
N SER A 121 3.23 13.40 -7.67
CA SER A 121 4.33 13.94 -8.49
C SER A 121 4.74 13.03 -9.65
N VAL A 122 4.64 11.72 -9.53
CA VAL A 122 5.07 10.78 -10.58
C VAL A 122 3.89 10.51 -11.51
N PHE A 123 2.73 10.18 -10.94
CA PHE A 123 1.59 9.67 -11.71
C PHE A 123 0.43 10.66 -11.85
N GLY A 124 0.46 11.78 -11.12
CA GLY A 124 -0.64 12.76 -11.14
C GLY A 124 -1.90 12.24 -10.46
N VAL A 125 -1.77 11.30 -9.52
CA VAL A 125 -2.93 10.65 -8.86
C VAL A 125 -2.93 10.89 -7.37
N LEU A 126 -4.12 11.19 -6.84
CA LEU A 126 -4.40 11.24 -5.40
C LEU A 126 -5.01 9.91 -4.93
N PRO A 127 -4.87 9.56 -3.64
CA PRO A 127 -5.45 8.34 -3.11
C PRO A 127 -6.98 8.34 -3.25
N THR A 128 -7.55 7.21 -3.63
CA THR A 128 -9.01 6.98 -3.59
C THR A 128 -9.54 7.09 -2.16
N TYR A 129 -8.77 6.60 -1.18
CA TYR A 129 -9.03 6.88 0.22
C TYR A 129 -7.73 6.90 1.03
N ARG A 130 -7.79 7.65 2.13
CA ARG A 130 -6.83 7.65 3.24
C ARG A 130 -7.59 7.29 4.52
N LYS A 131 -7.11 6.28 5.25
CA LYS A 131 -7.73 5.84 6.50
C LYS A 131 -6.70 5.79 7.61
N ARG A 132 -6.96 6.49 8.72
CA ARG A 132 -6.25 6.27 9.98
C ARG A 132 -6.95 5.16 10.76
N CYS A 133 -6.19 4.15 11.16
CA CYS A 133 -6.66 3.05 11.99
C CYS A 133 -6.04 3.19 13.37
N ARG A 134 -6.88 3.32 14.40
CA ARG A 134 -6.43 3.44 15.79
C ARG A 134 -6.09 2.07 16.37
N GLY A 135 -5.01 1.98 17.13
CA GLY A 135 -4.56 0.75 17.78
C GLY A 135 -3.50 1.02 18.84
N ASN A 136 -2.73 -0.01 19.21
CA ASN A 136 -1.58 0.18 20.10
C ASN A 136 -0.57 1.15 19.49
N THR A 137 -0.37 1.07 18.18
CA THR A 137 0.33 2.06 17.38
C THR A 137 -0.61 2.39 16.24
N ASP A 138 -0.94 3.66 16.07
CA ASP A 138 -1.75 4.09 14.95
C ASP A 138 -1.03 3.77 13.64
N TYR A 139 -1.81 3.40 12.64
CA TYR A 139 -1.32 3.24 11.28
C TYR A 139 -2.28 3.89 10.29
N TYR A 140 -1.74 4.22 9.13
CA TYR A 140 -2.45 4.87 8.06
C TYR A 140 -2.43 3.95 6.85
N ALA A 141 -3.54 3.88 6.14
CA ALA A 141 -3.70 3.11 4.93
C ALA A 141 -4.09 4.02 3.78
N LEU A 142 -3.33 3.92 2.68
CA LEU A 142 -3.62 4.55 1.40
C LEU A 142 -4.10 3.50 0.42
N CYS A 143 -5.04 3.88 -0.43
CA CYS A 143 -5.47 3.05 -1.55
C CYS A 143 -5.70 3.90 -2.78
N TYR A 144 -5.08 3.51 -3.88
CA TYR A 144 -5.25 4.11 -5.20
C TYR A 144 -5.95 3.10 -6.09
N CYS A 145 -7.06 3.51 -6.70
CA CYS A 145 -7.78 2.70 -7.69
C CYS A 145 -7.51 3.30 -9.07
N ASN A 146 -6.39 2.92 -9.66
CA ASN A 146 -5.97 3.36 -10.99
C ASN A 146 -5.27 2.19 -11.72
N ALA A 147 -5.96 1.61 -12.69
CA ALA A 147 -5.45 0.45 -13.45
C ALA A 147 -4.27 0.77 -14.35
N GLY A 148 -4.16 2.00 -14.84
CA GLY A 148 -3.02 2.42 -15.66
C GLY A 148 -1.73 2.43 -14.85
N VAL A 149 -1.75 3.10 -13.70
CA VAL A 149 -0.59 3.16 -12.79
C VAL A 149 -0.25 1.77 -12.24
N ALA A 150 -1.25 0.99 -11.83
CA ALA A 150 -1.00 -0.37 -11.32
C ALA A 150 -0.35 -1.27 -12.39
N ARG A 151 -0.83 -1.21 -13.63
CA ARG A 151 -0.24 -1.97 -14.75
C ARG A 151 1.19 -1.53 -15.05
N HIS A 152 1.46 -0.22 -15.01
CA HIS A 152 2.81 0.33 -15.15
C HIS A 152 3.74 -0.20 -14.06
N LEU A 153 3.34 -0.12 -12.78
CA LEU A 153 4.15 -0.67 -11.70
C LEU A 153 4.44 -2.17 -11.88
N LEU A 154 3.46 -2.95 -12.34
CA LEU A 154 3.63 -4.38 -12.63
C LEU A 154 4.59 -4.69 -13.80
N THR A 155 5.06 -3.71 -14.58
CA THR A 155 6.13 -3.94 -15.56
C THR A 155 7.51 -4.06 -14.91
N TYR A 156 7.71 -3.46 -13.72
CA TYR A 156 8.97 -3.53 -12.98
C TYR A 156 9.14 -4.87 -12.25
N THR A 157 8.07 -5.35 -11.62
CA THR A 157 8.04 -6.67 -11.00
C THR A 157 6.64 -7.27 -11.13
N PRO A 158 6.50 -8.54 -11.59
CA PRO A 158 5.18 -9.17 -11.76
C PRO A 158 4.42 -9.33 -10.44
N SER A 159 5.11 -9.24 -9.29
CA SER A 159 4.50 -9.34 -7.98
C SER A 159 5.23 -8.46 -6.96
N TYR A 160 4.45 -7.64 -6.27
CA TYR A 160 4.91 -6.80 -5.16
C TYR A 160 4.80 -7.50 -3.79
N SER A 161 4.49 -8.79 -3.77
CA SER A 161 4.49 -9.58 -2.53
C SER A 161 5.81 -10.31 -2.36
N THR A 162 6.58 -9.99 -1.32
CA THR A 162 7.82 -10.73 -1.00
C THR A 162 7.58 -12.20 -0.64
N SER A 163 6.33 -12.64 -0.51
CA SER A 163 6.01 -14.08 -0.34
C SER A 163 5.89 -14.81 -1.69
N SER A 164 5.83 -14.07 -2.79
CA SER A 164 5.76 -14.60 -4.15
C SER A 164 7.16 -14.88 -4.70
N PRO A 165 7.39 -16.00 -5.37
CA PRO A 165 8.67 -16.27 -6.04
C PRO A 165 8.90 -15.34 -7.24
N LEU A 166 7.87 -14.64 -7.72
CA LEU A 166 7.95 -13.68 -8.83
C LEU A 166 8.36 -12.28 -8.38
N CYS A 167 8.47 -12.03 -7.07
CA CYS A 167 8.89 -10.75 -6.55
C CYS A 167 10.42 -10.62 -6.61
N SER A 168 10.88 -9.57 -7.27
CA SER A 168 12.28 -9.22 -7.45
C SER A 168 12.42 -7.70 -7.54
N ILE A 169 13.59 -7.21 -7.15
CA ILE A 169 13.96 -5.81 -7.38
C ILE A 169 14.38 -5.66 -8.86
N PRO A 170 13.90 -4.63 -9.58
CA PRO A 170 14.27 -4.37 -10.98
C PRO A 170 15.78 -4.19 -11.17
N GLY A 171 16.33 -4.74 -12.25
CA GLY A 171 17.77 -4.68 -12.55
C GLY A 171 18.30 -3.25 -12.64
N GLU A 172 17.57 -2.36 -13.34
CA GLU A 172 17.91 -0.94 -13.47
C GLU A 172 18.04 -0.18 -12.13
N ILE A 173 17.30 -0.60 -11.09
CA ILE A 173 17.43 -0.03 -9.74
C ILE A 173 18.68 -0.57 -9.04
N ILE A 174 19.03 -1.84 -9.26
CA ILE A 174 20.22 -2.47 -8.68
C ILE A 174 21.49 -1.92 -9.34
N GLU A 175 21.45 -1.67 -10.65
CA GLU A 175 22.58 -1.22 -11.47
C GLU A 175 22.92 0.26 -11.30
N ASP A 176 21.96 1.11 -10.95
CA ASP A 176 22.22 2.51 -10.63
C ASP A 176 22.47 2.70 -9.11
N THR A 177 23.62 3.27 -8.74
CA THR A 177 23.98 3.45 -7.31
C THR A 177 23.04 4.41 -6.59
N VAL A 178 22.53 5.44 -7.27
CA VAL A 178 21.66 6.46 -6.68
C VAL A 178 20.27 5.88 -6.45
N PHE A 179 19.74 5.10 -7.40
CA PHE A 179 18.49 4.37 -7.21
C PHE A 179 18.62 3.25 -6.17
N ALA A 180 19.75 2.56 -6.15
CA ALA A 180 20.00 1.53 -5.15
C ALA A 180 19.94 2.11 -3.72
N LYS A 181 20.59 3.25 -3.48
CA LYS A 181 20.52 3.96 -2.19
C LYS A 181 19.10 4.34 -1.80
N GLU A 182 18.32 4.87 -2.75
CA GLU A 182 16.93 5.28 -2.48
C GLU A 182 16.03 4.08 -2.18
N LEU A 183 16.19 2.96 -2.90
CA LEU A 183 15.45 1.74 -2.61
C LEU A 183 15.85 1.14 -1.24
N LEU A 184 17.15 1.10 -0.93
CA LEU A 184 17.62 0.65 0.39
C LEU A 184 17.04 1.50 1.52
N ARG A 185 16.92 2.80 1.32
CA ARG A 185 16.24 3.69 2.26
C ARG A 185 14.79 3.26 2.51
N THR A 186 14.02 3.01 1.45
CA THR A 186 12.63 2.52 1.62
C THR A 186 12.55 1.19 2.35
N PHE A 187 13.47 0.26 2.08
CA PHE A 187 13.56 -1.01 2.80
C PHE A 187 13.76 -0.79 4.30
N TRP A 188 14.70 0.07 4.70
CA TRP A 188 14.96 0.33 6.12
C TRP A 188 13.85 1.13 6.80
N ASP A 189 13.17 2.01 6.07
CA ASP A 189 12.01 2.73 6.59
C ASP A 189 10.79 1.81 6.82
N ASP A 190 10.55 0.83 5.95
CA ASP A 190 9.41 -0.07 6.08
C ASP A 190 9.73 -1.29 6.97
N GLU A 191 10.77 -2.05 6.62
CA GLU A 191 11.09 -3.36 7.23
C GLU A 191 12.17 -3.31 8.31
N GLY A 192 12.89 -2.20 8.38
CA GLY A 192 14.00 -2.03 9.29
C GLY A 192 13.59 -1.94 10.76
N SER A 193 14.48 -2.35 11.65
CA SER A 193 14.29 -2.27 13.09
C SER A 193 15.61 -2.01 13.78
N ILE A 194 15.56 -1.38 14.95
CA ILE A 194 16.72 -1.13 15.81
C ILE A 194 16.37 -1.60 17.23
N SER A 195 17.19 -2.49 17.78
CA SER A 195 17.03 -3.01 19.14
C SER A 195 17.51 -2.01 20.19
N GLU A 196 17.14 -2.21 21.45
CA GLU A 196 17.66 -1.38 22.56
C GLU A 196 19.19 -1.51 22.73
N LYS A 197 19.78 -2.60 22.23
CA LYS A 197 21.23 -2.81 22.21
C LYS A 197 21.91 -2.18 20.99
N GLY A 198 21.13 -1.56 20.10
CA GLY A 198 21.58 -0.99 18.82
C GLY A 198 21.56 -1.97 17.65
N ASP A 199 21.17 -3.23 17.82
CA ASP A 199 21.18 -4.17 16.68
C ASP A 199 20.20 -3.72 15.60
N ILE A 200 20.69 -3.57 14.37
CA ILE A 200 19.91 -3.10 13.23
C ILE A 200 19.65 -4.27 12.30
N GLU A 201 18.37 -4.58 12.09
CA GLU A 201 17.96 -5.66 11.20
C GLU A 201 16.70 -5.35 10.41
N GLY A 202 16.65 -5.81 9.17
CA GLY A 202 15.48 -5.78 8.29
C GLY A 202 15.13 -7.19 7.83
N GLY A 203 13.87 -7.41 7.45
CA GLY A 203 13.38 -8.73 7.07
C GLY A 203 12.74 -8.77 5.68
N THR A 204 12.80 -9.91 5.02
CA THR A 204 11.97 -10.21 3.83
C THR A 204 11.69 -11.71 3.77
N LYS A 205 10.60 -12.08 3.09
CA LYS A 205 10.24 -13.50 2.86
C LYS A 205 10.86 -14.07 1.58
N SER A 206 11.31 -13.23 0.65
CA SER A 206 11.86 -13.67 -0.63
C SER A 206 13.38 -13.80 -0.52
N GLU A 207 13.91 -14.98 -0.83
CA GLU A 207 15.36 -15.21 -0.88
C GLU A 207 16.01 -14.35 -1.97
N THR A 208 15.36 -14.25 -3.14
CA THR A 208 15.79 -13.44 -4.27
C THR A 208 15.95 -11.98 -3.85
N VAL A 209 14.90 -11.40 -3.25
CA VAL A 209 14.93 -10.02 -2.76
C VAL A 209 16.02 -9.85 -1.69
N ALA A 210 16.15 -10.81 -0.76
CA ALA A 210 17.18 -10.72 0.28
C ALA A 210 18.61 -10.68 -0.28
N ARG A 211 18.90 -11.52 -1.29
CA ARG A 211 20.21 -11.54 -1.97
C ARG A 211 20.46 -10.28 -2.79
N GLN A 212 19.44 -9.78 -3.49
CA GLN A 212 19.53 -8.50 -4.21
C GLN A 212 19.82 -7.36 -3.25
N LEU A 213 19.13 -7.30 -2.10
CA LEU A 213 19.40 -6.30 -1.07
C LEU A 213 20.84 -6.39 -0.54
N VAL A 214 21.39 -7.59 -0.29
CA VAL A 214 22.81 -7.74 0.13
C VAL A 214 23.76 -7.15 -0.91
N ALA A 215 23.60 -7.51 -2.18
CA ALA A 215 24.43 -6.98 -3.27
C ALA A 215 24.33 -5.45 -3.37
N MET A 216 23.14 -4.89 -3.18
CA MET A 216 22.94 -3.44 -3.15
C MET A 216 23.65 -2.79 -1.96
N HIS A 217 23.60 -3.39 -0.76
CA HIS A 217 24.32 -2.89 0.42
C HIS A 217 25.84 -2.89 0.20
N GLU A 218 26.40 -3.98 -0.32
CA GLU A 218 27.82 -4.09 -0.66
C GLU A 218 28.23 -3.00 -1.65
N LYS A 219 27.43 -2.79 -2.70
CA LYS A 219 27.66 -1.77 -3.72
C LYS A 219 27.72 -0.35 -3.17
N VAL A 220 26.94 -0.04 -2.13
CA VAL A 220 26.92 1.30 -1.50
C VAL A 220 27.86 1.40 -0.29
N GLY A 221 28.72 0.40 -0.06
CA GLY A 221 29.71 0.40 1.01
C GLY A 221 29.15 0.11 2.40
N VAL A 222 28.04 -0.62 2.48
CA VAL A 222 27.43 -1.06 3.74
C VAL A 222 27.58 -2.57 3.92
N GLY A 223 28.41 -2.98 4.87
CA GLY A 223 28.58 -4.35 5.31
C GLY A 223 27.34 -4.87 6.03
N VAL A 224 26.76 -5.94 5.49
CA VAL A 224 25.60 -6.63 6.08
C VAL A 224 25.84 -8.14 6.15
N ARG A 225 25.06 -8.82 7.00
CA ARG A 225 25.02 -10.28 7.10
C ARG A 225 23.62 -10.80 6.83
N LEU A 226 23.50 -11.68 5.84
CA LEU A 226 22.26 -12.39 5.55
C LEU A 226 22.17 -13.66 6.39
N TYR A 227 21.03 -13.89 7.01
CA TYR A 227 20.76 -15.17 7.69
C TYR A 227 19.28 -15.56 7.56
N ARG A 228 19.01 -16.86 7.64
CA ARG A 228 17.65 -17.41 7.57
C ARG A 228 17.08 -17.60 8.97
N ARG A 229 15.82 -17.20 9.19
CA ARG A 229 15.14 -17.36 10.47
C ARG A 229 14.38 -18.69 10.51
N SER A 230 14.81 -19.61 11.37
CA SER A 230 14.30 -20.99 11.45
C SER A 230 12.79 -21.08 11.69
N ARG A 231 12.21 -20.21 12.53
CA ARG A 231 10.80 -20.32 12.94
C ARG A 231 9.77 -19.80 11.94
N CYS A 232 10.12 -18.84 11.08
CA CYS A 232 9.13 -18.14 10.25
C CYS A 232 9.46 -18.16 8.74
N GLY A 233 10.46 -18.94 8.33
CA GLY A 233 10.76 -19.21 6.93
C GLY A 233 11.27 -18.02 6.10
N GLY A 234 11.60 -16.90 6.75
CA GLY A 234 12.09 -15.68 6.10
C GLY A 234 13.59 -15.44 6.27
N PHE A 235 14.06 -14.36 5.65
CA PHE A 235 15.45 -13.91 5.63
C PHE A 235 15.58 -12.61 6.41
N ARG A 236 16.73 -12.45 7.07
CA ARG A 236 17.08 -11.25 7.83
C ARG A 236 18.42 -10.72 7.36
N ILE A 237 18.50 -9.41 7.26
CA ILE A 237 19.71 -8.66 6.91
C ILE A 237 20.12 -7.87 8.14
N TYR A 238 21.30 -8.15 8.67
CA TYR A 238 21.87 -7.50 9.85
C TYR A 238 23.00 -6.55 9.45
N VAL A 239 22.95 -5.31 9.91
CA VAL A 239 24.02 -4.32 9.66
C VAL A 239 25.18 -4.56 10.62
N LEU A 240 26.41 -4.70 10.10
CA LEU A 240 27.60 -4.88 10.92
C LEU A 240 27.89 -3.62 11.76
N ARG A 241 28.35 -3.81 13.00
CA ARG A 241 28.42 -2.76 14.04
C ARG A 241 29.76 -2.03 14.13
N ASP A 242 30.56 -2.02 13.08
CA ASP A 242 31.75 -1.19 13.05
C ASP A 242 31.40 0.28 12.76
N ARG A 243 32.26 1.20 13.21
CA ARG A 243 31.96 2.64 13.22
C ARG A 243 31.83 3.23 11.81
N GLU A 244 32.65 2.76 10.87
CA GLU A 244 32.64 3.26 9.49
C GLU A 244 31.40 2.78 8.76
N ASN A 245 31.07 1.49 8.91
CA ASN A 245 29.85 0.92 8.33
C ASN A 245 28.58 1.59 8.85
N LEU A 246 28.52 1.91 10.15
CA LEU A 246 27.38 2.63 10.72
C LEU A 246 27.26 4.07 10.18
N ARG A 247 28.38 4.73 9.85
CA ARG A 247 28.33 6.03 9.15
C ARG A 247 27.77 5.87 7.74
N ASN A 248 28.24 4.89 6.99
CA ASN A 248 27.74 4.60 5.63
C ASN A 248 26.25 4.21 5.66
N PHE A 249 25.84 3.42 6.65
CA PHE A 249 24.45 3.05 6.86
C PHE A 249 23.57 4.27 7.13
N ARG A 250 24.04 5.24 7.91
CA ARG A 250 23.26 6.44 8.27
C ARG A 250 22.78 7.20 7.03
N ASP A 251 23.55 7.18 5.95
CA ASP A 251 23.23 7.90 4.70
C ASP A 251 22.16 7.20 3.85
N ILE A 252 21.93 5.90 4.07
CA ILE A 252 20.98 5.08 3.30
C ILE A 252 19.88 4.42 4.15
N GLY A 253 19.95 4.60 5.47
CA GLY A 253 19.15 3.87 6.44
C GLY A 253 17.83 4.57 6.75
N PHE A 254 17.51 4.68 8.04
CA PHE A 254 16.27 5.27 8.51
C PHE A 254 16.17 6.76 8.16
N ARG A 255 14.98 7.21 7.72
CA ARG A 255 14.71 8.63 7.51
C ARG A 255 13.43 9.07 8.21
N HIS A 256 12.31 8.48 7.84
CA HIS A 256 10.98 8.92 8.28
C HIS A 256 10.27 7.90 9.16
N SER A 257 10.77 6.67 9.23
CA SER A 257 10.19 5.60 10.04
C SER A 257 10.29 5.86 11.55
N ILE A 258 9.33 5.29 12.29
CA ILE A 258 9.25 5.37 13.75
C ILE A 258 9.48 4.01 14.40
N VAL A 259 9.89 4.04 15.67
CA VAL A 259 9.94 2.86 16.52
C VAL A 259 8.51 2.54 16.97
N THR A 260 8.03 1.34 16.66
CA THR A 260 6.62 0.95 16.93
C THR A 260 6.44 0.17 18.24
N GLN A 261 7.54 -0.33 18.83
CA GLN A 261 7.55 -1.18 20.02
C GLN A 261 8.76 -0.87 20.93
N GLY A 262 8.68 -1.27 22.20
CA GLY A 262 9.77 -1.11 23.16
C GLY A 262 9.87 0.29 23.78
N ARG A 263 10.97 0.56 24.50
CA ARG A 263 11.15 1.79 25.30
C ARG A 263 11.26 3.07 24.46
N LEU A 264 11.65 2.96 23.20
CA LEU A 264 11.81 4.10 22.29
C LEU A 264 10.58 4.33 21.39
N LYS A 265 9.44 3.68 21.69
CA LYS A 265 8.22 3.78 20.89
C LYS A 265 7.82 5.24 20.62
N GLY A 266 7.51 5.54 19.37
CA GLY A 266 7.14 6.88 18.89
C GLY A 266 8.32 7.76 18.46
N MET A 267 9.56 7.42 18.86
CA MET A 267 10.76 8.10 18.38
C MET A 267 11.03 7.75 16.90
N ARG A 268 11.57 8.69 16.11
CA ARG A 268 12.05 8.35 14.77
C ARG A 268 13.22 7.39 14.88
N ARG A 269 13.32 6.40 13.99
CA ARG A 269 14.39 5.41 14.04
C ARG A 269 15.77 6.04 13.83
N ILE A 270 15.87 7.13 13.05
CA ILE A 270 17.12 7.88 12.89
C ILE A 270 17.56 8.56 14.20
N ASP A 271 16.63 9.10 14.98
CA ASP A 271 16.95 9.71 16.28
C ASP A 271 17.37 8.63 17.31
N ALA A 272 16.71 7.47 17.27
CA ALA A 272 17.09 6.32 18.07
C ALA A 272 18.49 5.80 17.71
N PHE A 273 18.79 5.73 16.41
CA PHE A 273 20.11 5.38 15.90
C PHE A 273 21.18 6.36 16.37
N ASP A 274 20.99 7.66 16.15
CA ASP A 274 21.95 8.70 16.54
C ASP A 274 22.17 8.71 18.06
N ARG A 275 21.13 8.46 18.86
CA ARG A 275 21.22 8.32 20.32
C ARG A 275 22.05 7.12 20.75
N LEU A 276 21.84 5.95 20.15
CA LEU A 276 22.52 4.70 20.53
C LEU A 276 23.99 4.69 20.15
N TYR A 277 24.34 5.35 19.04
CA TYR A 277 25.70 5.37 18.51
C TYR A 277 26.47 6.67 18.75
N ARG A 278 25.85 7.63 19.44
CA ARG A 278 26.45 8.93 19.80
C ARG A 278 27.09 9.64 18.60
N PHE A 279 26.43 9.56 17.44
CA PHE A 279 26.78 10.40 16.29
C PHE A 279 26.44 11.88 16.53
N SER A 280 25.67 12.17 17.58
CA SER A 280 25.55 13.50 18.17
C SER A 280 26.92 13.93 18.69
N GLY A 281 27.67 14.59 17.81
CA GLY A 281 28.82 15.36 18.20
C GLY A 281 28.43 16.23 19.39
N ARG A 282 29.06 15.96 20.53
CA ARG A 282 29.76 17.07 21.18
C ARG A 282 30.69 17.64 20.11
N MET A 283 30.16 18.53 19.29
CA MET A 283 30.91 19.71 18.88
C MET A 283 31.14 20.47 20.18
N ALA A 284 32.04 19.95 21.02
CA ALA A 284 32.80 20.82 21.89
C ALA A 284 33.50 21.72 20.88
N GLY A 285 32.97 22.93 20.71
CA GLY A 285 33.74 24.00 20.09
C GLY A 285 35.10 24.05 20.79
N PRO A 286 36.17 24.39 20.07
CA PRO A 286 37.45 24.64 20.71
C PRO A 286 37.18 25.57 21.88
N GLY A 287 37.59 25.14 23.08
CA GLY A 287 37.35 25.92 24.29
C GLY A 287 37.82 27.35 24.06
N GLU A 288 36.93 28.30 24.35
CA GLU A 288 37.34 29.62 24.78
C GLU A 288 38.17 29.41 26.04
N ALA A 289 39.47 29.22 25.84
CA ALA A 289 40.48 29.50 26.83
C ALA A 289 40.63 31.02 26.89
N ASP A 290 39.63 31.68 27.45
CA ASP A 290 39.75 33.08 27.83
C ASP A 290 40.31 33.13 29.26
N GLY A 291 41.58 33.57 29.29
CA GLY A 291 42.18 34.58 30.18
C GLY A 291 41.64 34.73 31.59
#